data_AF-A0A7K9YTM8-F1
#
_entry.id   AF-A0A7K9YTM8-F1
#
_cell.length_a   1.000
_cell.length_b   1.000
_cell.length_c   1.000
_cell.angle_alpha   90.00
_cell.angle_beta   90.00
_cell.angle_gamma   90.00
#
_symmetry.space_group_name_H-M   'P 1'
#
loop_
_entity.id
_entity.type
_entity.pdbx_description
1 polymer ?
#
loop_
_entity_poly.entity_id
_entity_poly.type
_entity_poly.pdbx_seq_one_letter_code
_entity_poly.pdbx_strand_id
1 'polypeptide(L)'
;MGGSESSQGGRKVSFGLDEREQVRVLHGIKLTEDVVNRMKESQSRRDSQRSPRSSSGTAPTAAEGKPKSAGTASPCQLSVCFWHCYRYEQEQALVQEELLRLAKREREAAGETLSTALQRERNSTNEERKRAAQLPADLDAWAVELQGREAELKRQEAFYKEQLARIERK
;
A
#
# COMPACT_ATOMS: atom_id res chain seq x y z
N MET A 1 14.02 -12.42 16.56
CA MET A 1 13.01 -13.42 16.95
C MET A 1 11.81 -13.22 16.06
N GLY A 2 11.45 -14.23 15.27
CA GLY A 2 10.68 -14.10 14.02
C GLY A 2 9.19 -13.84 14.23
N GLY A 3 8.69 -12.76 13.63
CA GLY A 3 7.27 -12.55 13.43
C GLY A 3 6.84 -13.31 12.18
N SER A 4 6.12 -14.42 12.34
CA SER A 4 5.42 -15.07 11.26
C SER A 4 4.22 -14.19 10.86
N GLU A 5 4.46 -13.24 9.97
CA GLU A 5 3.42 -12.52 9.24
C GLU A 5 2.70 -13.51 8.30
N SER A 6 1.62 -14.11 8.83
CA SER A 6 0.76 -14.99 8.02
C SER A 6 -0.05 -14.15 7.03
N SER A 7 0.55 -13.95 5.86
CA SER A 7 -0.08 -13.88 4.53
C SER A 7 -1.16 -12.80 4.28
N GLN A 8 -0.72 -11.73 3.61
CA GLN A 8 -1.35 -11.11 2.42
C GLN A 8 -2.89 -11.05 2.38
N GLY A 9 -3.45 -9.99 2.98
CA GLY A 9 -4.87 -9.63 2.94
C GLY A 9 -5.21 -8.79 4.18
N GLY A 10 -6.07 -7.78 4.07
CA GLY A 10 -6.30 -6.75 5.11
C GLY A 10 -6.83 -7.21 6.49
N ARG A 11 -6.72 -8.49 6.85
CA ARG A 11 -7.12 -9.07 8.13
C ARG A 11 -5.86 -9.34 8.96
N LYS A 12 -5.55 -8.46 9.91
CA LYS A 12 -4.39 -8.59 10.81
C LYS A 12 -4.81 -9.27 12.12
N VAL A 13 -3.95 -10.14 12.64
CA VAL A 13 -4.10 -10.80 13.94
C VAL A 13 -2.81 -10.57 14.74
N SER A 14 -2.91 -10.28 16.03
CA SER A 14 -1.75 -10.11 16.93
C SER A 14 -1.73 -11.16 18.02
N PHE A 15 -0.53 -11.63 18.36
CA PHE A 15 -0.29 -12.66 19.36
C PHE A 15 0.52 -12.09 20.53
N GLY A 16 0.30 -12.63 21.73
CA GLY A 16 1.05 -12.30 22.95
C GLY A 16 1.17 -13.52 23.86
N LEU A 17 2.03 -13.45 24.88
CA LEU A 17 2.16 -14.49 25.90
C LEU A 17 1.33 -14.12 27.13
N ASP A 18 0.76 -15.10 27.80
CA ASP A 18 0.10 -14.93 29.10
C ASP A 18 1.06 -15.16 30.28
N GLU A 19 0.53 -15.04 31.51
CA GLU A 19 1.28 -15.25 32.77
C GLU A 19 1.85 -16.67 32.92
N ARG A 20 1.40 -17.62 32.09
CA ARG A 20 1.87 -19.01 32.05
C ARG A 20 2.76 -19.27 30.84
N GLU A 21 3.25 -18.21 30.19
CA GLU A 21 4.04 -18.25 28.96
C GLU A 21 3.33 -18.95 27.79
N GLN A 22 2.00 -18.95 27.77
CA GLN A 22 1.20 -19.52 26.68
C GLN A 22 0.84 -18.45 25.65
N VAL A 23 0.93 -18.81 24.36
CA VAL A 23 0.53 -17.93 23.26
C VAL A 23 -0.98 -17.73 23.25
N ARG A 24 -1.41 -16.47 23.27
CA ARG A 24 -2.80 -16.03 23.13
C ARG A 24 -2.91 -15.00 22.01
N VAL A 25 -4.13 -14.85 21.48
CA VAL A 25 -4.45 -13.80 20.51
C VAL A 25 -4.86 -12.54 21.26
N LEU A 26 -4.17 -11.43 21.02
CA LEU A 26 -4.47 -10.12 21.62
C LEU A 26 -5.53 -9.37 20.80
N HIS A 27 -5.39 -9.34 19.48
CA HIS A 27 -6.33 -8.68 18.58
C HIS A 27 -6.65 -9.58 17.39
N GLY A 28 -7.95 -9.77 17.12
CA GLY A 28 -8.46 -10.57 16.01
C GLY A 28 -9.98 -10.75 16.11
N ILE A 29 -10.57 -11.42 15.12
CA ILE A 29 -11.99 -11.76 15.11
C ILE A 29 -12.14 -13.18 15.63
N LYS A 30 -12.90 -13.37 16.72
CA LYS A 30 -13.26 -14.69 17.23
C LYS A 30 -14.48 -15.21 16.47
N LEU A 31 -14.35 -16.40 15.88
CA LEU A 31 -15.48 -17.07 15.24
C LEU A 31 -16.41 -17.69 16.29
N THR A 32 -17.70 -17.72 15.99
CA THR A 32 -18.70 -18.43 16.79
C THR A 32 -18.49 -19.94 16.68
N GLU A 33 -18.85 -20.67 17.73
CA GLU A 33 -18.74 -22.12 17.83
C GLU A 33 -19.40 -22.84 16.63
N ASP A 34 -20.56 -22.34 16.17
CA ASP A 34 -21.25 -22.90 15.00
C ASP A 34 -20.41 -22.84 13.71
N VAL A 35 -19.70 -21.72 13.49
CA VAL A 35 -18.85 -21.54 12.31
C VAL A 35 -17.62 -22.44 12.41
N VAL A 36 -17.04 -22.57 13.61
CA VAL A 36 -15.91 -23.46 13.89
C VAL A 36 -16.29 -24.92 13.64
N ASN A 37 -17.44 -25.36 14.15
CA ASN A 37 -17.91 -26.74 13.99
C ASN A 37 -18.18 -27.09 12.52
N ARG A 38 -18.84 -26.19 11.76
CA ARG A 38 -19.00 -26.41 10.31
C ARG A 38 -17.65 -26.51 9.59
N MET A 39 -16.69 -25.66 9.92
CA MET A 39 -15.36 -25.71 9.27
C MET A 39 -14.63 -27.01 9.58
N LYS A 40 -14.71 -27.48 10.83
CA LYS A 40 -14.13 -28.75 11.28
C LYS A 40 -14.76 -29.96 10.58
N GLU A 41 -16.09 -29.97 10.47
CA GLU A 41 -16.84 -31.04 9.79
C GLU A 41 -16.62 -31.02 8.26
N SER A 42 -16.41 -29.84 7.67
CA SER A 42 -16.03 -29.69 6.27
C SER A 42 -14.61 -30.19 5.96
N GLN A 43 -13.73 -30.26 6.97
CA GLN A 43 -12.38 -30.81 6.82
C GLN A 43 -12.39 -32.34 7.00
N SER A 44 -13.16 -32.89 7.94
CA SER A 44 -13.26 -34.35 8.13
C SER A 44 -13.87 -35.07 6.92
N ARG A 45 -14.78 -34.42 6.17
CA ARG A 45 -15.29 -34.95 4.89
C ARG A 45 -14.23 -35.01 3.80
N ARG A 46 -13.21 -34.14 3.83
CA ARG A 46 -12.11 -34.14 2.85
C ARG A 46 -11.06 -35.20 3.16
N ASP A 47 -10.77 -35.48 4.44
CA ASP A 47 -9.85 -36.55 4.82
C ASP A 47 -10.43 -37.95 4.61
N SER A 48 -11.76 -38.10 4.68
CA SER A 48 -12.45 -39.37 4.40
C SER A 48 -12.48 -39.75 2.90
N GLN A 49 -12.03 -38.88 2.00
CA GLN A 49 -12.02 -39.12 0.54
C GLN A 49 -10.61 -39.31 -0.06
N ARG A 50 -9.58 -39.53 0.77
CA ARG A 50 -8.21 -39.75 0.28
C ARG A 50 -7.93 -41.21 -0.11
N SER A 51 -8.39 -41.57 -1.32
CA SER A 51 -7.78 -42.55 -2.27
C SER A 51 -7.92 -44.08 -1.99
N PRO A 52 -7.90 -44.96 -3.04
CA PRO A 52 -7.09 -44.84 -4.26
C PRO A 52 -7.78 -44.87 -5.63
N ARG A 53 -7.01 -44.32 -6.57
CA ARG A 53 -7.09 -44.31 -8.03
C ARG A 53 -7.05 -45.72 -8.66
N SER A 54 -7.74 -45.91 -9.79
CA SER A 54 -7.31 -46.68 -10.98
C SER A 54 -8.44 -46.61 -12.03
N SER A 55 -8.39 -45.71 -13.03
CA SER A 55 -7.88 -45.93 -14.39
C SER A 55 -8.43 -47.13 -15.15
N SER A 56 -9.10 -46.79 -16.26
CA SER A 56 -9.24 -47.53 -17.52
C SER A 56 -10.22 -48.70 -17.58
N GLY A 57 -11.13 -48.59 -18.55
CA GLY A 57 -11.40 -49.72 -19.44
C GLY A 57 -12.79 -50.33 -19.35
N THR A 58 -13.56 -50.00 -20.38
CA THR A 58 -14.45 -50.93 -21.10
C THR A 58 -15.89 -51.04 -20.61
N ALA A 59 -16.78 -50.69 -21.53
CA ALA A 59 -18.24 -50.77 -21.47
C ALA A 59 -18.76 -52.17 -21.07
N PRO A 60 -20.07 -52.25 -20.76
CA PRO A 60 -20.88 -53.04 -21.69
C PRO A 60 -22.27 -52.43 -22.00
N THR A 61 -22.56 -52.49 -23.30
CA THR A 61 -23.83 -52.94 -23.92
C THR A 61 -25.16 -52.44 -23.37
N ALA A 62 -25.77 -51.56 -24.17
CA ALA A 62 -27.11 -51.69 -24.75
C ALA A 62 -28.15 -52.51 -23.96
N ALA A 63 -29.12 -51.81 -23.38
CA ALA A 63 -30.52 -52.25 -23.37
C ALA A 63 -31.43 -51.01 -23.29
N GLU A 64 -32.10 -50.78 -24.41
CA GLU A 64 -33.38 -50.10 -24.61
C GLU A 64 -33.93 -49.22 -23.47
N GLY A 65 -33.87 -47.91 -23.70
CA GLY A 65 -34.60 -46.90 -22.95
C GLY A 65 -34.89 -45.71 -23.85
N LYS A 66 -35.97 -45.80 -24.61
CA LYS A 66 -36.50 -44.69 -25.42
C LYS A 66 -36.83 -43.50 -24.52
N PRO A 67 -36.42 -42.28 -24.88
CA PRO A 67 -37.43 -41.25 -25.01
C PRO A 67 -37.38 -40.66 -26.42
N LYS A 68 -38.50 -40.82 -27.13
CA LYS A 68 -38.88 -39.88 -28.17
C LYS A 68 -39.12 -38.53 -27.48
N SER A 69 -38.16 -37.63 -27.57
CA SER A 69 -38.45 -36.21 -27.69
C SER A 69 -37.51 -35.65 -28.75
N ALA A 70 -37.90 -35.81 -30.01
CA ALA A 70 -37.50 -34.89 -31.05
C ALA A 70 -38.09 -33.52 -30.65
N GLY A 71 -37.36 -32.81 -29.79
CA GLY A 71 -37.58 -31.39 -29.57
C GLY A 71 -37.02 -30.70 -30.79
N THR A 72 -37.85 -30.53 -31.82
CA THR A 72 -37.64 -29.50 -32.83
C THR A 72 -37.32 -28.22 -32.06
N ALA A 73 -36.07 -27.76 -32.11
CA ALA A 73 -35.70 -26.47 -31.55
C ALA A 73 -36.62 -25.46 -32.24
N SER A 74 -37.63 -25.00 -31.51
CA SER A 74 -38.57 -24.01 -32.01
C SER A 74 -37.74 -22.79 -32.45
N PRO A 75 -38.02 -22.18 -33.62
CA PRO A 75 -37.35 -20.96 -34.07
C PRO A 75 -37.28 -19.88 -32.97
N CYS A 76 -38.22 -19.91 -32.02
CA CYS A 76 -38.27 -19.04 -30.86
C CYS A 76 -37.07 -19.20 -29.88
N GLN A 77 -36.48 -20.38 -29.69
CA GLN A 77 -35.36 -20.56 -28.75
C GLN A 77 -34.02 -20.04 -29.31
N LEU A 78 -33.76 -20.25 -30.61
CA LEU A 78 -32.59 -19.71 -31.29
C LEU A 78 -32.63 -18.18 -31.35
N SER A 79 -33.82 -17.60 -31.57
CA SER A 79 -34.04 -16.15 -31.51
C SER A 79 -33.76 -15.58 -30.13
N VAL A 80 -34.27 -16.20 -29.06
CA VAL A 80 -34.05 -15.76 -27.68
C VAL A 80 -32.56 -15.88 -27.29
N CYS A 81 -31.88 -16.97 -27.67
CA CYS A 81 -30.44 -17.12 -27.46
C CYS A 81 -29.62 -16.06 -28.21
N PHE A 82 -30.00 -15.71 -29.43
CA PHE A 82 -29.36 -14.63 -30.20
C PHE A 82 -29.52 -13.27 -29.52
N TRP A 83 -30.72 -12.95 -29.03
CA TRP A 83 -30.97 -11.71 -28.28
C TRP A 83 -30.15 -11.63 -26.98
N HIS A 84 -30.00 -12.76 -26.26
CA HIS A 84 -29.16 -12.81 -25.07
C HIS A 84 -27.67 -12.60 -25.39
N CYS A 85 -27.16 -13.20 -26.48
CA CYS A 85 -25.77 -12.99 -26.90
C CYS A 85 -25.53 -11.53 -27.31
N TYR A 86 -26.43 -10.95 -28.11
CA TYR A 86 -26.32 -9.57 -28.56
C TYR A 86 -26.34 -8.57 -27.40
N ARG A 87 -27.26 -8.76 -26.44
CA ARG A 87 -27.30 -7.93 -25.22
C ARG A 87 -26.02 -8.05 -24.38
N TYR A 88 -25.49 -9.27 -24.27
CA TYR A 88 -24.25 -9.51 -23.53
C TYR A 88 -23.05 -8.79 -24.18
N GLU A 89 -22.93 -8.83 -25.51
CA GLU A 89 -21.88 -8.11 -26.23
C GLU A 89 -22.02 -6.59 -26.06
N GLN A 90 -23.24 -6.07 -26.10
CA GLN A 90 -23.51 -4.65 -25.85
C GLN A 90 -23.12 -4.25 -24.42
N GLU A 91 -23.47 -5.07 -23.42
CA GLU A 91 -23.08 -4.84 -22.02
C GLU A 91 -21.55 -4.92 -21.85
N GLN A 92 -20.86 -5.85 -22.52
CA GLN A 92 -19.40 -5.90 -22.52
C GLN A 92 -18.76 -4.64 -23.11
N ALA A 93 -19.30 -4.11 -24.21
CA ALA A 93 -18.77 -2.89 -24.84
C ALA A 93 -18.88 -1.69 -23.89
N LEU A 94 -20.00 -1.53 -23.18
CA LEU A 94 -20.19 -0.47 -22.20
C LEU A 94 -19.23 -0.61 -21.02
N VAL A 95 -19.01 -1.82 -20.51
CA VAL A 95 -18.04 -2.06 -19.43
C VAL A 95 -16.62 -1.73 -19.89
N GLN A 96 -16.24 -2.09 -21.12
CA GLN A 96 -14.93 -1.74 -21.68
C GLN A 96 -14.74 -0.23 -21.83
N GLU A 97 -15.77 0.48 -22.30
CA GLU A 97 -15.75 1.94 -22.41
C GLU A 97 -15.60 2.61 -21.04
N GLU A 98 -16.36 2.17 -20.04
CA GLU A 98 -16.27 2.70 -18.67
C GLU A 98 -14.90 2.44 -18.04
N LEU A 99 -14.32 1.25 -18.25
CA LEU A 99 -12.96 0.94 -17.80
C LEU A 99 -11.92 1.87 -18.45
N LEU A 100 -12.02 2.10 -19.76
CA LEU A 100 -11.10 3.01 -20.47
C LEU A 100 -11.26 4.45 -19.96
N ARG A 101 -12.50 4.88 -19.72
CA ARG A 101 -12.82 6.20 -19.16
C ARG A 101 -12.23 6.37 -17.76
N LEU A 102 -12.36 5.35 -16.90
CA LEU A 102 -11.77 5.35 -15.56
C LEU A 102 -10.24 5.36 -15.63
N ALA A 103 -9.63 4.52 -16.46
CA ALA A 103 -8.17 4.48 -16.63
C ALA A 103 -7.61 5.82 -17.12
N LYS A 104 -8.33 6.52 -18.01
CA LYS A 104 -7.96 7.86 -18.46
C LYS A 104 -7.98 8.86 -17.29
N ARG A 105 -9.07 8.90 -16.53
CA ARG A 105 -9.20 9.80 -15.36
C ARG A 105 -8.16 9.49 -14.29
N GLU A 106 -7.87 8.21 -14.05
CA GLU A 106 -6.83 7.79 -13.10
C GLU A 106 -5.44 8.28 -13.55
N ARG A 107 -5.11 8.12 -14.84
CA ARG A 107 -3.85 8.64 -15.40
C ARG A 107 -3.76 10.16 -15.31
N GLU A 108 -4.84 10.89 -15.59
CA GLU A 108 -4.90 12.35 -15.48
C GLU A 108 -4.71 12.80 -14.03
N ALA A 109 -5.45 12.21 -13.08
CA ALA A 109 -5.29 12.50 -11.66
C ALA A 109 -3.88 12.16 -11.14
N ALA A 110 -3.33 11.01 -11.54
CA ALA A 110 -1.95 10.65 -11.22
C ALA A 110 -0.94 11.63 -11.84
N GLY A 111 -1.18 12.10 -13.06
CA GLY A 111 -0.36 13.12 -13.73
C GLY A 111 -0.42 14.48 -13.03
N GLU A 112 -1.59 14.90 -12.58
CA GLU A 112 -1.79 16.14 -11.81
C GLU A 112 -1.10 16.08 -10.44
N THR A 113 -1.24 14.96 -9.71
CA THR A 113 -0.54 14.77 -8.43
C THR A 113 0.98 14.78 -8.62
N LEU A 114 1.50 14.09 -9.65
CA LEU A 114 2.92 14.11 -9.99
C LEU A 114 3.40 15.52 -10.35
N SER A 115 2.71 16.22 -11.26
CA SER A 115 3.12 17.55 -11.70
C SER A 115 3.08 18.57 -10.57
N THR A 116 2.08 18.51 -9.69
CA THR A 116 2.01 19.36 -8.50
C THR A 116 3.12 19.03 -7.49
N ALA A 117 3.46 17.76 -7.29
CA ALA A 117 4.57 17.35 -6.44
C ALA A 117 5.92 17.86 -6.99
N LEU A 118 6.18 17.66 -8.28
CA LEU A 118 7.39 18.15 -8.95
C LEU A 118 7.52 19.66 -8.89
N GLN A 119 6.41 20.40 -9.06
CA GLN A 119 6.42 21.85 -8.96
C GLN A 119 6.77 22.32 -7.54
N ARG A 120 6.24 21.65 -6.51
CA ARG A 120 6.58 21.94 -5.10
C ARG A 120 8.05 21.65 -4.82
N GLU A 121 8.56 20.52 -5.28
CA GLU A 121 9.98 20.17 -5.13
C GLU A 121 10.89 21.19 -5.83
N ARG A 122 10.57 21.56 -7.07
CA ARG A 122 11.31 22.59 -7.82
C ARG A 122 11.31 23.93 -7.10
N ASN A 123 10.18 24.32 -6.50
CA ASN A 123 10.10 25.55 -5.73
C ASN A 123 10.95 25.45 -4.45
N SER A 124 10.84 24.36 -3.69
CA SER A 124 11.64 24.14 -2.47
C SER A 124 13.14 24.19 -2.76
N THR A 125 13.59 23.45 -3.77
CA THR A 125 15.00 23.42 -4.19
C THR A 125 15.50 24.78 -4.66
N ASN A 126 14.68 25.57 -5.36
CA ASN A 126 15.05 26.93 -5.74
C ASN A 126 15.16 27.87 -4.54
N GLU A 127 14.25 27.77 -3.57
CA GLU A 127 14.34 28.55 -2.33
C GLU A 127 15.57 28.16 -1.49
N GLU A 128 15.85 26.87 -1.37
CA GLU A 128 17.08 26.37 -0.73
C GLU A 128 18.34 26.87 -1.45
N ARG A 129 18.35 26.86 -2.79
CA ARG A 129 19.45 27.42 -3.58
C ARG A 129 19.64 28.91 -3.34
N LYS A 130 18.56 29.70 -3.27
CA LYS A 130 18.64 31.13 -2.96
C LYS A 130 19.19 31.37 -1.55
N ARG A 131 18.72 30.61 -0.56
CA ARG A 131 19.24 30.67 0.82
C ARG A 131 20.73 30.32 0.84
N ALA A 132 21.12 29.23 0.19
CA ALA A 132 22.52 28.81 0.12
C ALA A 132 23.41 29.84 -0.60
N ALA A 133 22.88 30.53 -1.62
CA ALA A 133 23.59 31.61 -2.30
C ALA A 133 23.74 32.89 -1.44
N GLN A 134 22.86 33.11 -0.45
CA GLN A 134 22.93 34.24 0.48
C GLN A 134 23.87 33.96 1.66
N LEU A 135 24.04 32.70 2.07
CA LEU A 135 24.91 32.31 3.18
C LEU A 135 26.33 32.92 3.14
N PRO A 136 27.04 32.99 2.00
CA PRO A 136 28.36 33.62 1.96
C PRO A 136 28.32 35.10 2.37
N ALA A 137 27.34 35.85 1.86
CA ALA A 137 27.19 37.27 2.20
C ALA A 137 26.84 37.47 3.68
N ASP A 138 26.00 36.60 4.24
CA ASP A 138 25.66 36.62 5.66
C ASP A 138 26.90 36.30 6.52
N LEU A 139 27.70 35.30 6.14
CA LEU A 139 28.94 34.94 6.85
C LEU A 139 29.96 36.08 6.82
N ASP A 140 30.12 36.75 5.68
CA ASP A 140 31.02 37.91 5.57
C ASP A 140 30.57 39.06 6.47
N ALA A 141 29.26 39.35 6.51
CA ALA A 141 28.70 40.37 7.40
C ALA A 141 28.97 40.05 8.88
N TRP A 142 28.79 38.79 9.28
CA TRP A 142 29.09 38.33 10.64
C TRP A 142 30.57 38.40 10.98
N ALA A 143 31.46 38.10 10.02
CA ALA A 143 32.91 38.21 10.21
C ALA A 143 33.33 39.66 10.50
N VAL A 144 32.74 40.64 9.79
CA VAL A 144 33.00 42.06 10.03
C VAL A 144 32.49 42.50 11.40
N GLU A 145 31.29 42.08 11.80
CA GLU A 145 30.78 42.39 13.15
C GLU A 145 31.70 41.82 14.23
N LEU A 146 32.10 40.56 14.09
CA LEU A 146 32.99 39.89 15.04
C LEU A 146 34.32 40.62 15.16
N GLN A 147 34.92 41.01 14.05
CA GLN A 147 36.15 41.80 14.04
C GLN A 147 35.99 43.15 14.77
N GLY A 148 34.84 43.80 14.62
CA GLY A 148 34.50 45.02 15.36
C GLY A 148 34.44 44.78 16.87
N ARG A 149 33.81 43.69 17.31
CA ARG A 149 33.76 43.30 18.73
C ARG A 149 35.13 42.97 19.29
N GLU A 150 35.97 42.26 18.53
CA GLU A 150 37.35 41.96 18.93
C GLU A 150 38.19 43.21 19.09
N ALA A 151 38.05 44.18 18.18
CA ALA A 151 38.76 45.45 18.27
C ALA A 151 38.35 46.24 19.53
N GLU A 152 37.06 46.23 19.86
CA GLU A 152 36.55 46.89 21.07
C GLU A 152 37.06 46.21 22.35
N LEU A 153 37.05 44.87 22.41
CA LEU A 153 37.64 44.13 23.53
C LEU A 153 39.13 44.42 23.71
N LYS A 154 39.90 44.49 22.61
CA LYS A 154 41.32 44.86 22.66
C LYS A 154 41.55 46.26 23.20
N ARG A 155 40.68 47.23 22.87
CA ARG A 155 40.75 48.59 23.45
C ARG A 155 40.50 48.56 24.95
N GLN A 156 39.49 47.83 25.40
CA GLN A 156 39.20 47.69 26.83
C GLN A 156 40.34 46.99 27.57
N GLU A 157 40.88 45.92 27.00
CA GLU A 157 42.04 45.21 27.56
C GLU A 157 43.26 46.14 27.70
N ALA A 158 43.57 46.91 26.65
CA ALA A 158 44.65 47.89 26.69
C ALA A 158 44.42 48.96 27.77
N PHE A 159 43.19 49.48 27.87
CA PHE A 159 42.81 50.44 28.90
C PHE A 159 43.02 49.88 30.31
N TYR A 160 42.54 48.67 30.59
CA TYR A 160 42.70 48.04 31.91
C TYR A 160 44.16 47.72 32.23
N LYS A 161 44.94 47.24 31.25
CA LYS A 161 46.39 47.04 31.42
C LYS A 161 47.11 48.34 31.77
N GLU A 162 46.73 49.45 31.14
CA GLU A 162 47.30 50.76 31.48
C GLU A 162 46.93 51.20 32.90
N GLN A 163 45.67 51.00 33.32
CA GLN A 163 45.26 51.31 34.70
C GLN A 163 46.06 50.50 35.73
N LEU A 164 46.23 49.20 35.49
CA LEU A 164 47.05 48.34 36.36
C LEU A 164 48.49 48.85 36.44
N ALA A 165 49.12 49.15 35.30
CA ALA A 165 50.49 49.68 35.26
C ALA A 165 50.66 51.05 35.93
N ARG A 166 49.58 51.86 36.04
CA ARG A 166 49.58 53.12 36.78
C ARG A 166 49.44 52.89 38.29
N ILE A 167 48.69 51.87 38.71
CA ILE A 167 48.54 51.49 40.11
C ILE A 167 49.84 50.87 40.63
N GLU A 168 50.49 50.01 39.87
CA GLU A 168 51.76 49.35 40.23
C GLU A 168 52.95 50.32 40.36
N ARG A 169 52.85 51.51 39.77
CA ARG A 169 53.90 52.55 39.82
C ARG A 169 53.79 53.48 41.04
N LYS A 170 52.78 53.32 41.89
CA LYS A 170 52.63 54.06 43.16
C LYS A 170 53.08 53.20 44.32
#